data_AF-F0B9X3-F1
#
_entry.id   AF-F0B9X3-F1
#
_cell.length_a   1.000
_cell.length_b   1.000
_cell.length_c   1.000
_cell.angle_alpha   90.00
_cell.angle_beta   90.00
_cell.angle_gamma   90.00
#
_symmetry.space_group_name_H-M   'P 1'
#
loop_
_entity.id
_entity.type
_entity.pdbx_description
1 polymer ?
#
loop_
_entity_poly.entity_id
_entity_poly.type
_entity_poly.pdbx_seq_one_letter_code
_entity_poly.pdbx_strand_id
1 'polypeptide(L)'
;MSILDKARTCAVMCAIALSLASCNKSDRNLIDASSQEALLDSVDKIRVNLTDRAELDQLDVALADVARFSIDPQLIMEQAAKGRMPTKEEAFRTVKPLVDNLSKDELLVLAGKLRQNYTTQLATYDKQLAELRRRQKAAEEIGNKMANFTVIKADYANASESLSEAAGSLVLRLKLTVQNNLDVPVSKAVMMVNFGPDGSLTPWLSQRVEKQFDKPLLPGETADLEVFSYFSGVAKGAEEIKPVLDAAMLELTGADGKIFLSAPKWQAGDITQLNLLEAASAHIRGQLAMTATGMGSTRTLQ
;
A
#
# COMPACT_ATOMS: atom_id res chain seq x y z
N MET A 1 -10.15 40.07 71.74
CA MET A 1 -9.23 39.77 70.62
C MET A 1 -9.35 40.88 69.60
N SER A 2 -8.32 41.71 69.51
CA SER A 2 -8.36 42.96 68.75
C SER A 2 -8.12 42.70 67.25
N ILE A 3 -8.55 43.64 66.42
CA ILE A 3 -8.36 43.62 64.96
C ILE A 3 -6.86 43.53 64.58
N LEU A 4 -5.93 43.84 65.49
CA LEU A 4 -4.49 43.68 65.29
C LEU A 4 -4.00 42.21 65.29
N ASP A 5 -4.75 41.26 65.88
CA ASP A 5 -4.33 39.85 65.89
C ASP A 5 -4.67 39.12 64.58
N LYS A 6 -5.64 39.61 63.79
CA LYS A 6 -5.99 39.04 62.48
C LYS A 6 -5.04 39.47 61.35
N ALA A 7 -4.36 40.61 61.51
CA ALA A 7 -3.42 41.12 60.52
C ALA A 7 -2.07 40.37 60.53
N ARG A 8 -1.65 39.84 61.68
CA ARG A 8 -0.39 39.10 61.82
C ARG A 8 -0.48 37.67 61.28
N THR A 9 -1.66 37.02 61.35
CA THR A 9 -1.86 35.66 60.82
C THR A 9 -2.03 35.64 59.30
N CYS A 10 -2.46 36.74 58.68
CA CYS A 10 -2.56 36.85 57.22
C CYS A 10 -1.20 37.08 56.56
N ALA A 11 -0.29 37.81 57.22
CA ALA A 11 1.05 38.10 56.68
C ALA A 11 1.98 36.86 56.69
N VAL A 12 1.79 35.92 57.63
CA VAL A 12 2.59 34.68 57.69
C VAL A 12 2.08 33.60 56.72
N MET A 13 0.78 33.57 56.40
CA MET A 13 0.24 32.67 55.35
C MET A 13 0.49 33.18 53.92
N CYS A 14 0.61 34.48 53.69
CA CYS A 14 0.99 35.01 52.36
C CYS A 14 2.49 34.86 52.05
N ALA A 15 3.35 34.65 53.04
CA ALA A 15 4.80 34.47 52.83
C ALA A 15 5.20 33.02 52.46
N ILE A 16 4.30 32.04 52.62
CA ILE A 16 4.54 30.63 52.24
C ILE A 16 3.92 30.32 50.85
N ALA A 17 3.03 31.17 50.34
CA ALA A 17 2.41 31.01 49.03
C ALA A 17 3.20 31.63 47.85
N LEU A 18 4.34 32.29 48.11
CA LEU A 18 5.17 32.94 47.09
C LEU A 18 6.52 32.24 46.83
N SER A 19 6.77 31.07 47.42
CA SER A 19 7.99 30.27 47.19
C SER A 19 7.85 29.13 46.18
N LEU A 20 6.71 29.00 45.49
CA LEU A 20 6.51 27.99 44.41
C LEU A 20 6.46 28.57 43.00
N ALA A 21 6.83 29.84 42.82
CA ALA A 21 7.09 30.43 41.51
C ALA A 21 8.59 30.72 41.33
N SER A 22 9.45 29.75 41.65
CA SER A 22 10.77 29.71 41.00
C SER A 22 10.54 29.29 39.56
N CYS A 23 10.36 30.29 38.70
CA CYS A 23 10.52 30.19 37.26
C CYS A 23 12.00 29.93 36.92
N ASN A 24 12.56 28.80 37.33
CA ASN A 24 13.80 28.29 36.76
C ASN A 24 13.45 27.26 35.69
N LYS A 25 13.43 27.70 34.43
CA LYS A 25 13.59 26.79 33.28
C LYS A 25 14.88 25.96 33.38
N SER A 26 15.82 26.35 34.24
CA SER A 26 17.08 25.65 34.53
C SER A 26 16.96 24.41 35.41
N ASP A 27 15.82 24.17 36.09
CA ASP A 27 15.61 22.96 36.93
C ASP A 27 14.80 21.86 36.24
N ARG A 28 14.35 22.10 35.01
CA ARG A 28 13.76 21.04 34.19
C ARG A 28 14.93 20.35 33.50
N ASN A 29 15.21 19.10 33.85
CA ASN A 29 16.11 18.25 33.06
C ASN A 29 15.46 18.03 31.68
N LEU A 30 15.66 18.98 30.77
CA LEU A 30 15.12 18.98 29.43
C LEU A 30 16.04 18.24 28.48
N ILE A 31 15.45 17.62 27.47
CA ILE A 31 16.16 17.01 26.36
C ILE A 31 16.74 18.13 25.47
N ASP A 32 18.05 18.08 25.21
CA ASP A 32 18.75 18.96 24.28
C ASP A 32 19.03 18.19 22.99
N ALA A 33 18.24 18.42 21.94
CA ALA A 33 18.43 17.75 20.65
C ALA A 33 19.17 18.61 19.63
N SER A 34 19.95 19.62 20.07
CA SER A 34 20.75 20.48 19.17
C SER A 34 21.74 19.70 18.29
N SER A 35 22.24 18.58 18.80
CA SER A 35 23.08 17.59 18.10
C SER A 35 22.77 16.17 18.62
N GLN A 36 23.31 15.14 17.95
CA GLN A 36 23.15 13.76 18.43
C GLN A 36 23.85 13.56 19.78
N GLU A 37 25.03 14.14 19.94
CA GLU A 37 25.83 14.11 21.17
C GLU A 37 25.11 14.82 22.32
N ALA A 38 24.58 16.03 22.09
CA ALA A 38 23.81 16.76 23.09
C ALA A 38 22.54 16.01 23.54
N LEU A 39 21.90 15.28 22.61
CA LEU A 39 20.73 14.47 22.93
C LEU A 39 21.10 13.35 23.90
N LEU A 40 22.18 12.62 23.61
CA LEU A 40 22.64 11.53 24.47
C LEU A 40 23.07 12.06 25.84
N ASP A 41 23.86 13.14 25.87
CA ASP A 41 24.33 13.76 27.12
C ASP A 41 23.20 14.26 28.01
N SER A 42 22.17 14.89 27.43
CA SER A 42 21.02 15.40 28.18
C SER A 42 20.14 14.26 28.71
N VAL A 43 19.93 13.20 27.92
CA VAL A 43 19.23 11.98 28.36
C VAL A 43 19.97 11.29 29.51
N ASP A 44 21.30 11.18 29.45
CA ASP A 44 22.06 10.54 30.52
C ASP A 44 22.02 11.35 31.82
N LYS A 45 22.01 12.69 31.74
CA LYS A 45 21.77 13.55 32.91
C LYS A 45 20.37 13.33 33.50
N ILE A 46 19.35 13.18 32.66
CA ILE A 46 18.00 12.83 33.14
C ILE A 46 18.04 11.48 33.86
N ARG A 47 18.66 10.45 33.27
CA ARG A 47 18.77 9.10 33.85
C ARG A 47 19.45 9.09 35.21
N VAL A 48 20.57 9.80 35.37
CA VAL A 48 21.31 9.85 36.66
C VAL A 48 20.46 10.43 37.80
N ASN A 49 19.49 11.28 37.47
CA ASN A 49 18.57 11.87 38.44
C ASN A 49 17.37 10.98 38.77
N LEU A 50 17.18 9.84 38.07
CA LEU A 50 16.12 8.87 38.32
C LEU A 50 16.68 7.69 39.13
N THR A 51 16.25 7.56 40.38
CA THR A 51 16.65 6.46 41.27
C THR A 51 15.68 5.27 41.23
N ASP A 52 14.45 5.49 40.77
CA ASP A 52 13.46 4.43 40.57
C ASP A 52 13.71 3.71 39.24
N ARG A 53 13.92 2.40 39.32
CA ARG A 53 14.12 1.53 38.16
C ARG A 53 12.93 1.55 37.20
N ALA A 54 11.71 1.64 37.72
CA ALA A 54 10.50 1.70 36.89
C ALA A 54 10.45 3.00 36.08
N GLU A 55 10.88 4.13 36.65
CA GLU A 55 10.94 5.41 35.94
C GLU A 55 12.04 5.43 34.86
N LEU A 56 13.19 4.79 35.13
CA LEU A 56 14.24 4.59 34.14
C LEU A 56 13.76 3.77 32.94
N ASP A 57 13.12 2.63 33.20
CA ASP A 57 12.58 1.77 32.13
C ASP A 57 11.50 2.50 31.32
N GLN A 58 10.65 3.32 31.97
CA GLN A 58 9.64 4.14 31.27
C GLN A 58 10.29 5.18 30.36
N LEU A 59 11.34 5.88 30.82
CA LEU A 59 12.07 6.85 30.02
C LEU A 59 12.71 6.21 28.78
N ASP A 60 13.37 5.06 28.96
CA ASP A 60 14.03 4.35 27.87
C ASP A 60 13.04 3.82 26.83
N VAL A 61 11.90 3.29 27.28
CA VAL A 61 10.81 2.88 26.40
C VAL A 61 10.23 4.08 25.65
N ALA A 62 10.04 5.23 26.32
CA ALA A 62 9.51 6.44 25.68
C ALA A 62 10.44 6.98 24.60
N LEU A 63 11.76 7.04 24.86
CA LEU A 63 12.76 7.43 23.87
C LEU A 63 12.74 6.50 22.65
N ALA A 64 12.71 5.19 22.89
CA ALA A 64 12.65 4.20 21.83
C ALA A 64 11.35 4.32 21.01
N ASP A 65 10.21 4.50 21.67
CA ASP A 65 8.91 4.69 21.03
C ASP A 65 8.88 5.95 20.17
N VAL A 66 9.40 7.08 20.65
CA VAL A 66 9.46 8.30 19.84
C VAL A 66 10.31 8.08 18.60
N ALA A 67 11.50 7.47 18.73
CA ALA A 67 12.36 7.20 17.59
C ALA A 67 11.73 6.25 16.56
N ARG A 68 11.02 5.21 17.02
CA ARG A 68 10.37 4.22 16.15
C ARG A 68 9.12 4.77 15.49
N PHE A 69 8.29 5.47 16.25
CA PHE A 69 6.96 5.92 15.82
C PHE A 69 6.95 7.32 15.21
N SER A 70 8.08 8.03 15.17
CA SER A 70 8.17 9.33 14.51
C SER A 70 8.21 9.26 12.98
N ILE A 71 8.54 8.10 12.42
CA ILE A 71 8.72 7.94 10.98
C ILE A 71 7.48 7.24 10.40
N ASP A 72 6.99 7.67 9.23
CA ASP A 72 5.86 6.99 8.58
C ASP A 72 6.31 5.61 8.05
N PRO A 73 5.69 4.49 8.49
CA PRO A 73 6.07 3.15 8.06
C PRO A 73 5.83 2.93 6.57
N GLN A 74 4.79 3.54 5.97
CA GLN A 74 4.58 3.46 4.52
C GLN A 74 5.72 4.14 3.77
N LEU A 75 6.12 5.34 4.20
CA LEU A 75 7.24 6.06 3.59
C LEU A 75 8.53 5.25 3.66
N ILE A 76 8.83 4.59 4.79
CA ILE A 76 10.00 3.71 4.90
C ILE A 76 9.93 2.59 3.86
N MET A 77 8.78 1.91 3.74
CA MET A 77 8.63 0.81 2.79
C MET A 77 8.71 1.28 1.33
N GLU A 78 8.15 2.44 1.00
CA GLU A 78 8.25 3.05 -0.34
C GLU A 78 9.69 3.40 -0.72
N GLN A 79 10.47 3.93 0.23
CA GLN A 79 11.88 4.24 0.00
C GLN A 79 12.71 2.95 -0.11
N ALA A 80 12.44 1.97 0.75
CA ALA A 80 13.11 0.67 0.71
C ALA A 80 12.87 -0.05 -0.63
N ALA A 81 11.66 0.00 -1.17
CA ALA A 81 11.34 -0.53 -2.50
C ALA A 81 12.13 0.14 -3.64
N LYS A 82 12.62 1.37 -3.42
CA LYS A 82 13.51 2.12 -4.33
C LYS A 82 14.99 1.91 -4.00
N GLY A 83 15.32 0.98 -3.10
CA GLY A 83 16.70 0.71 -2.66
C GLY A 83 17.30 1.79 -1.77
N ARG A 84 16.46 2.65 -1.14
CA ARG A 84 16.90 3.75 -0.28
C ARG A 84 16.37 3.56 1.14
N MET A 85 17.26 3.46 2.11
CA MET A 85 16.89 3.54 3.54
C MET A 85 17.28 4.92 4.10
N PRO A 86 16.53 5.46 5.08
CA PRO A 86 16.95 6.67 5.77
C PRO A 86 18.32 6.50 6.42
N THR A 87 19.18 7.48 6.25
CA THR A 87 20.44 7.62 7.01
C THR A 87 20.15 7.94 8.47
N LYS A 88 21.17 7.78 9.35
CA LYS A 88 21.04 8.17 10.76
C LYS A 88 20.73 9.66 10.90
N GLU A 89 21.33 10.48 10.06
CA GLU A 89 21.15 11.93 10.04
C GLU A 89 19.73 12.31 9.62
N GLU A 90 19.16 11.63 8.61
CA GLU A 90 17.77 11.83 8.20
C GLU A 90 16.79 11.41 9.30
N ALA A 91 17.02 10.26 9.94
CA ALA A 91 16.21 9.81 11.07
C ALA A 91 16.29 10.80 12.25
N PHE A 92 17.49 11.28 12.59
CA PHE A 92 17.68 12.27 13.64
C PHE A 92 16.98 13.60 13.32
N ARG A 93 17.00 14.06 12.06
CA ARG A 93 16.26 15.26 11.64
C ARG A 93 14.75 15.14 11.84
N THR A 94 14.19 13.93 11.71
CA THR A 94 12.77 13.67 11.99
C THR A 94 12.48 13.67 13.49
N VAL A 95 13.34 13.08 14.31
CA VAL A 95 13.14 12.95 15.76
C VAL A 95 13.40 14.26 16.49
N LYS A 96 14.46 14.99 16.13
CA LYS A 96 14.90 16.23 16.79
C LYS A 96 13.74 17.19 17.12
N PRO A 97 12.93 17.65 16.16
CA PRO A 97 11.89 18.64 16.45
C PRO A 97 10.78 18.11 17.36
N LEU A 98 10.68 16.79 17.54
CA LEU A 98 9.68 16.18 18.41
C LEU A 98 10.12 16.13 19.87
N VAL A 99 11.43 16.03 20.13
CA VAL A 99 11.96 15.78 21.49
C VAL A 99 12.69 16.98 22.11
N ASP A 100 13.14 17.93 21.28
CA ASP A 100 13.91 19.08 21.75
C ASP A 100 13.11 19.91 22.76
N ASN A 101 13.75 20.26 23.89
CA ASN A 101 13.16 20.94 25.04
C ASN A 101 11.99 20.22 25.73
N LEU A 102 11.78 18.93 25.49
CA LEU A 102 10.81 18.16 26.29
C LEU A 102 11.41 17.70 27.62
N SER A 103 10.59 17.73 28.67
CA SER A 103 10.86 17.02 29.92
C SER A 103 10.53 15.53 29.80
N LYS A 104 10.95 14.73 30.80
CA LYS A 104 10.59 13.29 30.92
C LYS A 104 9.08 13.07 30.77
N ASP A 105 8.26 13.82 31.49
CA ASP A 105 6.81 13.61 31.51
C ASP A 105 6.16 13.99 30.18
N GLU A 106 6.63 15.06 29.55
CA GLU A 106 6.18 15.46 28.21
C GLU A 106 6.58 14.43 27.14
N LEU A 107 7.79 13.86 27.26
CA LEU A 107 8.25 12.78 26.41
C LEU A 107 7.38 11.51 26.57
N LEU A 108 7.02 11.12 27.80
CA LEU A 108 6.12 9.99 28.07
C LEU A 108 4.74 10.20 27.43
N VAL A 109 4.19 11.41 27.55
CA VAL A 109 2.92 11.78 26.91
C VAL A 109 3.03 11.71 25.38
N LEU A 110 4.13 12.21 24.80
CA LEU A 110 4.37 12.13 23.37
C LEU A 110 4.47 10.67 22.89
N ALA A 111 5.25 9.84 23.56
CA ALA A 111 5.40 8.42 23.25
C ALA A 111 4.04 7.69 23.28
N GLY A 112 3.22 7.96 24.29
CA GLY A 112 1.86 7.43 24.40
C GLY A 112 0.97 7.83 23.22
N LYS A 113 1.00 9.11 22.82
CA LYS A 113 0.26 9.62 21.65
C LYS A 113 0.71 8.95 20.35
N LEU A 114 2.02 8.83 20.14
CA LEU A 114 2.57 8.19 18.95
C LEU A 114 2.17 6.71 18.86
N ARG A 115 2.24 5.98 19.98
CA ARG A 115 1.79 4.58 20.08
C ARG A 115 0.29 4.44 19.76
N GLN A 116 -0.54 5.35 20.27
CA GLN A 116 -1.96 5.39 19.97
C GLN A 116 -2.21 5.65 18.48
N ASN A 117 -1.54 6.63 17.89
CA ASN A 117 -1.64 6.94 16.46
C ASN A 117 -1.29 5.71 15.61
N TYR A 118 -0.22 5.01 15.96
CA TYR A 118 0.19 3.77 15.29
C TYR A 118 -0.84 2.65 15.41
N THR A 119 -1.49 2.51 16.57
CA THR A 119 -2.55 1.53 16.77
C THR A 119 -3.77 1.85 15.91
N THR A 120 -4.14 3.13 15.81
CA THR A 120 -5.22 3.61 14.92
C THR A 120 -4.86 3.45 13.44
N GLN A 121 -3.61 3.71 13.07
CA GLN A 121 -3.10 3.52 11.71
C GLN A 121 -3.12 2.05 11.32
N LEU A 122 -2.69 1.14 12.22
CA LEU A 122 -2.76 -0.30 12.00
C LEU A 122 -4.20 -0.77 11.73
N ALA A 123 -5.17 -0.29 12.51
CA ALA A 123 -6.58 -0.62 12.29
C ALA A 123 -7.09 -0.11 10.93
N THR A 124 -6.57 1.03 10.46
CA THR A 124 -6.88 1.55 9.11
C THR A 124 -6.27 0.67 8.03
N TYR A 125 -5.00 0.28 8.18
CA TYR A 125 -4.33 -0.62 7.25
C TYR A 125 -5.00 -1.98 7.19
N ASP A 126 -5.45 -2.53 8.31
CA ASP A 126 -6.12 -3.84 8.33
C ASP A 126 -7.45 -3.81 7.57
N LYS A 127 -8.20 -2.70 7.63
CA LYS A 127 -9.40 -2.51 6.81
C LYS A 127 -9.07 -2.42 5.31
N GLN A 128 -8.03 -1.67 4.96
CA GLN A 128 -7.59 -1.53 3.56
C GLN A 128 -7.08 -2.86 2.99
N LEU A 129 -6.29 -3.60 3.77
CA LEU A 129 -5.79 -4.93 3.41
C LEU A 129 -6.92 -5.93 3.22
N ALA A 130 -7.93 -5.93 4.11
CA ALA A 130 -9.10 -6.79 3.95
C ALA A 130 -9.84 -6.49 2.63
N GLU A 131 -10.01 -5.22 2.28
CA GLU A 131 -10.64 -4.85 1.01
C GLU A 131 -9.80 -5.23 -0.20
N LEU A 132 -8.48 -4.97 -0.18
CA LEU A 132 -7.59 -5.33 -1.27
C LEU A 132 -7.53 -6.85 -1.48
N ARG A 133 -7.43 -7.65 -0.42
CA ARG A 133 -7.48 -9.11 -0.52
C ARG A 133 -8.82 -9.63 -1.02
N ARG A 134 -9.93 -9.02 -0.62
CA ARG A 134 -11.25 -9.33 -1.16
C ARG A 134 -11.32 -9.05 -2.66
N ARG A 135 -10.81 -7.90 -3.10
CA ARG A 135 -10.73 -7.54 -4.52
C ARG A 135 -9.81 -8.47 -5.31
N GLN A 136 -8.65 -8.84 -4.75
CA GLN A 136 -7.73 -9.80 -5.34
C GLN A 136 -8.42 -11.15 -5.56
N LYS A 137 -9.03 -11.71 -4.51
CA LYS A 137 -9.72 -13.00 -4.59
C LYS A 137 -10.88 -12.97 -5.59
N ALA A 138 -11.68 -11.90 -5.57
CA ALA A 138 -12.75 -11.72 -6.55
C ALA A 138 -12.18 -11.64 -7.98
N ALA A 139 -11.03 -11.00 -8.15
CA ALA A 139 -10.36 -10.91 -9.44
C ALA A 139 -9.83 -12.25 -9.93
N GLU A 140 -9.22 -13.05 -9.05
CA GLU A 140 -8.77 -14.41 -9.35
C GLU A 140 -9.95 -15.32 -9.71
N GLU A 141 -11.06 -15.25 -8.95
CA GLU A 141 -12.28 -16.02 -9.25
C GLU A 141 -12.89 -15.65 -10.61
N ILE A 142 -12.96 -14.35 -10.92
CA ILE A 142 -13.43 -13.87 -12.21
C ILE A 142 -12.48 -14.32 -13.32
N GLY A 143 -11.16 -14.18 -13.14
CA GLY A 143 -10.16 -14.60 -14.10
C GLY A 143 -10.25 -16.09 -14.41
N ASN A 144 -10.37 -16.93 -13.38
CA ASN A 144 -10.55 -18.38 -13.51
C ASN A 144 -11.85 -18.73 -14.24
N LYS A 145 -12.95 -18.02 -13.96
CA LYS A 145 -14.21 -18.21 -14.70
C LYS A 145 -14.08 -17.77 -16.15
N MET A 146 -13.48 -16.62 -16.42
CA MET A 146 -13.26 -16.12 -17.79
C MET A 146 -12.40 -17.07 -18.61
N ALA A 147 -11.43 -17.74 -17.99
CA ALA A 147 -10.60 -18.75 -18.65
C ALA A 147 -11.39 -19.95 -19.20
N ASN A 148 -12.64 -20.17 -18.74
CA ASN A 148 -13.52 -21.20 -19.32
C ASN A 148 -14.17 -20.74 -20.64
N PHE A 149 -14.08 -19.47 -21.01
CA PHE A 149 -14.39 -19.04 -22.37
C PHE A 149 -13.08 -18.91 -23.15
N THR A 150 -12.77 -19.95 -23.93
CA THR A 150 -11.43 -20.16 -24.48
C THR A 150 -11.36 -19.80 -25.95
N VAL A 151 -10.20 -19.32 -26.41
CA VAL A 151 -9.85 -19.34 -27.83
C VAL A 151 -9.16 -20.68 -28.09
N ILE A 152 -9.83 -21.57 -28.84
CA ILE A 152 -9.31 -22.92 -29.13
C ILE A 152 -8.52 -22.98 -30.45
N LYS A 153 -8.71 -21.98 -31.32
CA LYS A 153 -7.96 -21.83 -32.55
C LYS A 153 -7.77 -20.35 -32.85
N ALA A 154 -6.56 -19.98 -33.24
CA ALA A 154 -6.21 -18.64 -33.68
C ALA A 154 -5.36 -18.77 -34.96
N ASP A 155 -5.76 -18.05 -36.00
CA ASP A 155 -5.09 -18.06 -37.30
C ASP A 155 -5.16 -16.66 -37.91
N TYR A 156 -4.27 -16.34 -38.83
CA TYR A 156 -4.27 -15.07 -39.54
C TYR A 156 -3.85 -15.26 -41.00
N ALA A 157 -4.41 -14.45 -41.87
CA ALA A 157 -4.05 -14.41 -43.27
C ALA A 157 -4.10 -12.98 -43.79
N ASN A 158 -3.34 -12.71 -44.85
CA ASN A 158 -3.54 -11.47 -45.59
C ASN A 158 -4.95 -11.46 -46.17
N ALA A 159 -5.71 -10.39 -45.90
CA ALA A 159 -6.89 -10.10 -46.69
C ALA A 159 -6.44 -9.76 -48.11
N SER A 160 -7.30 -10.03 -49.10
CA SER A 160 -6.92 -10.02 -50.52
C SER A 160 -6.08 -8.82 -50.94
N GLU A 161 -5.21 -9.02 -51.94
CA GLU A 161 -4.33 -7.98 -52.49
C GLU A 161 -5.13 -6.71 -52.87
N SER A 162 -6.31 -6.88 -53.47
CA SER A 162 -7.24 -5.79 -53.79
C SER A 162 -7.70 -4.96 -52.59
N LEU A 163 -7.91 -5.58 -51.42
CA LEU A 163 -8.31 -4.86 -50.19
C LEU A 163 -7.13 -4.10 -49.61
N SER A 164 -5.93 -4.67 -49.67
CA SER A 164 -4.70 -4.04 -49.20
C SER A 164 -4.28 -2.87 -50.11
N GLU A 165 -4.43 -3.01 -51.42
CA GLU A 165 -4.20 -1.95 -52.40
C GLU A 165 -5.17 -0.78 -52.20
N ALA A 166 -6.47 -1.07 -52.05
CA ALA A 166 -7.48 -0.04 -51.81
C ALA A 166 -7.27 0.70 -50.47
N ALA A 167 -6.78 -0.01 -49.44
CA ALA A 167 -6.52 0.56 -48.12
C ALA A 167 -5.13 1.23 -48.00
N GLY A 168 -4.27 1.11 -49.01
CA GLY A 168 -2.88 1.60 -48.96
C GLY A 168 -2.03 1.01 -47.83
N SER A 169 -2.45 -0.12 -47.25
CA SER A 169 -1.82 -0.77 -46.10
C SER A 169 -2.16 -2.26 -46.08
N LEU A 170 -1.36 -3.08 -45.38
CA LEU A 170 -1.66 -4.49 -45.26
C LEU A 170 -2.93 -4.68 -44.43
N VAL A 171 -3.93 -5.34 -45.00
CA VAL A 171 -5.13 -5.74 -44.27
C VAL A 171 -4.94 -7.19 -43.80
N LEU A 172 -4.99 -7.41 -42.49
CA LEU A 172 -4.95 -8.75 -41.91
C LEU A 172 -6.38 -9.23 -41.61
N ARG A 173 -6.66 -10.46 -42.00
CA ARG A 173 -7.82 -11.21 -41.56
C ARG A 173 -7.39 -12.13 -40.42
N LEU A 174 -7.84 -11.81 -39.22
CA LEU A 174 -7.64 -12.63 -38.01
C LEU A 174 -8.85 -13.55 -37.86
N LYS A 175 -8.60 -14.83 -37.64
CA LYS A 175 -9.61 -15.88 -37.45
C LYS A 175 -9.44 -16.47 -36.06
N LEU A 176 -10.49 -16.40 -35.25
CA LEU A 176 -10.52 -16.97 -33.91
C LEU A 176 -11.68 -17.96 -33.84
N THR A 177 -11.45 -19.16 -33.31
CA THR A 177 -12.52 -20.06 -32.88
C THR A 177 -12.57 -20.00 -31.37
N VAL A 178 -13.69 -19.54 -30.83
CA VAL A 178 -13.96 -19.51 -29.39
C VAL A 178 -14.82 -20.70 -28.98
N GLN A 179 -14.63 -21.19 -27.76
CA GLN A 179 -15.45 -22.23 -27.16
C GLN A 179 -16.00 -21.76 -25.81
N ASN A 180 -17.30 -21.95 -25.62
CA ASN A 180 -17.95 -21.67 -24.34
C ASN A 180 -17.90 -22.89 -23.42
N ASN A 181 -16.91 -22.99 -22.53
CA ASN A 181 -16.87 -24.02 -21.49
C ASN A 181 -17.48 -23.54 -20.15
N LEU A 182 -18.31 -22.49 -20.18
CA LEU A 182 -19.07 -22.05 -19.02
C LEU A 182 -20.38 -22.83 -18.91
N ASP A 183 -20.98 -22.86 -17.72
CA ASP A 183 -22.27 -23.49 -17.46
C ASP A 183 -23.47 -22.64 -17.92
N VAL A 184 -23.23 -21.51 -18.60
CA VAL A 184 -24.25 -20.56 -19.02
C VAL A 184 -24.10 -20.18 -20.50
N PRO A 185 -25.21 -19.92 -21.22
CA PRO A 185 -25.15 -19.42 -22.59
C PRO A 185 -24.55 -18.01 -22.69
N VAL A 186 -23.75 -17.76 -23.72
CA VAL A 186 -23.10 -16.46 -23.99
C VAL A 186 -23.69 -15.83 -25.25
N SER A 187 -24.32 -14.67 -25.12
CA SER A 187 -24.89 -13.92 -26.26
C SER A 187 -23.90 -12.94 -26.88
N LYS A 188 -22.94 -12.44 -26.09
CA LYS A 188 -21.95 -11.47 -26.53
C LYS A 188 -20.62 -11.72 -25.82
N ALA A 189 -19.53 -11.60 -26.56
CA ALA A 189 -18.17 -11.60 -26.03
C ALA A 189 -17.43 -10.33 -26.47
N VAL A 190 -16.72 -9.73 -25.52
CA VAL A 190 -15.79 -8.63 -25.76
C VAL A 190 -14.41 -9.08 -25.37
N MET A 191 -13.43 -8.89 -26.25
CA MET A 191 -12.06 -9.37 -26.07
C MET A 191 -11.04 -8.35 -26.58
N MET A 192 -9.84 -8.39 -26.02
CA MET A 192 -8.67 -7.72 -26.57
C MET A 192 -7.90 -8.73 -27.40
N VAL A 193 -7.80 -8.51 -28.71
CA VAL A 193 -7.04 -9.35 -29.64
C VAL A 193 -5.66 -8.72 -29.85
N ASN A 194 -4.61 -9.49 -29.58
CA ASN A 194 -3.22 -9.07 -29.71
C ASN A 194 -2.55 -9.87 -30.83
N PHE A 195 -1.77 -9.20 -31.67
CA PHE A 195 -0.97 -9.83 -32.71
C PHE A 195 0.46 -9.29 -32.68
N GLY A 196 1.44 -10.17 -32.56
CA GLY A 196 2.84 -9.79 -32.46
C GLY A 196 3.75 -10.95 -32.03
N PRO A 197 5.00 -10.66 -31.63
CA PRO A 197 5.91 -11.68 -31.10
C PRO A 197 5.33 -12.33 -29.84
N ASP A 198 5.58 -13.62 -29.68
CA ASP A 198 5.15 -14.36 -28.50
C ASP A 198 5.68 -13.72 -27.20
N GLY A 199 4.82 -13.61 -26.19
CA GLY A 199 5.15 -13.02 -24.89
C GLY A 199 5.49 -11.52 -24.90
N SER A 200 5.31 -10.80 -26.01
CA SER A 200 5.60 -9.37 -26.08
C SER A 200 4.60 -8.55 -25.26
N LEU A 201 5.11 -7.69 -24.37
CA LEU A 201 4.30 -6.69 -23.66
C LEU A 201 3.81 -5.56 -24.59
N THR A 202 4.41 -5.43 -25.77
CA THR A 202 4.05 -4.46 -26.80
C THR A 202 3.74 -5.23 -28.09
N PRO A 203 2.54 -5.81 -28.22
CA PRO A 203 2.13 -6.45 -29.46
C PRO A 203 2.09 -5.40 -30.58
N TRP A 204 2.32 -5.81 -31.82
CA TRP A 204 2.29 -4.87 -32.94
C TRP A 204 0.88 -4.34 -33.19
N LEU A 205 -0.12 -5.16 -32.91
CA LEU A 205 -1.52 -4.82 -32.98
C LEU A 205 -2.20 -5.24 -31.67
N SER A 206 -3.00 -4.34 -31.12
CA SER A 206 -3.91 -4.63 -30.01
C SER A 206 -5.26 -4.00 -30.33
N GLN A 207 -6.30 -4.81 -30.47
CA GLN A 207 -7.63 -4.38 -30.92
C GLN A 207 -8.72 -4.92 -30.01
N ARG A 208 -9.59 -4.04 -29.50
CA ARG A 208 -10.82 -4.44 -28.85
C ARG A 208 -11.80 -4.94 -29.90
N VAL A 209 -12.23 -6.19 -29.76
CA VAL A 209 -13.19 -6.86 -30.63
C VAL A 209 -14.44 -7.16 -29.82
N GLU A 210 -15.58 -6.84 -30.42
CA GLU A 210 -16.90 -7.15 -29.88
C GLU A 210 -17.61 -8.09 -30.84
N LYS A 211 -18.07 -9.23 -30.33
CA LYS A 211 -18.92 -10.16 -31.07
C LYS A 211 -20.25 -10.33 -30.35
N GLN A 212 -21.32 -9.96 -31.03
CA GLN A 212 -22.66 -10.46 -30.76
C GLN A 212 -22.87 -11.76 -31.55
N PHE A 213 -23.36 -12.81 -30.90
CA PHE A 213 -23.74 -14.06 -31.55
C PHE A 213 -25.22 -14.00 -31.97
N ASP A 214 -25.53 -14.50 -33.17
CA ASP A 214 -26.90 -14.51 -33.71
C ASP A 214 -27.86 -15.34 -32.84
N LYS A 215 -27.31 -16.40 -32.23
CA LYS A 215 -27.93 -17.17 -31.16
C LYS A 215 -26.93 -17.27 -30.00
N PRO A 216 -27.37 -17.24 -28.73
CA PRO A 216 -26.47 -17.44 -27.61
C PRO A 216 -25.72 -18.77 -27.75
N LEU A 217 -24.40 -18.71 -27.60
CA LEU A 217 -23.51 -19.86 -27.66
C LEU A 217 -23.72 -20.70 -26.40
N LEU A 218 -24.22 -21.93 -26.54
CA LEU A 218 -24.52 -22.81 -25.41
C LEU A 218 -23.24 -23.42 -24.81
N PRO A 219 -23.29 -23.97 -23.58
CA PRO A 219 -22.18 -24.72 -23.00
C PRO A 219 -21.67 -25.83 -23.95
N GLY A 220 -20.35 -25.87 -24.13
CA GLY A 220 -19.63 -26.78 -25.01
C GLY A 220 -19.55 -26.34 -26.48
N GLU A 221 -20.36 -25.37 -26.92
CA GLU A 221 -20.41 -24.94 -28.31
C GLU A 221 -19.23 -24.03 -28.69
N THR A 222 -18.92 -24.03 -29.99
CA THR A 222 -17.87 -23.21 -30.59
C THR A 222 -18.44 -22.22 -31.59
N ALA A 223 -17.78 -21.07 -31.74
CA ALA A 223 -18.10 -20.09 -32.77
C ALA A 223 -16.84 -19.54 -33.43
N ASP A 224 -16.92 -19.34 -34.74
CA ASP A 224 -15.87 -18.69 -35.51
C ASP A 224 -16.09 -17.18 -35.58
N LEU A 225 -14.98 -16.46 -35.43
CA LEU A 225 -14.89 -15.01 -35.45
C LEU A 225 -13.88 -14.63 -36.53
N GLU A 226 -14.29 -13.75 -37.43
CA GLU A 226 -13.37 -13.07 -38.33
C GLU A 226 -13.27 -11.59 -37.94
N VAL A 227 -12.04 -11.12 -37.77
CA VAL A 227 -11.71 -9.73 -37.45
C VAL A 227 -10.79 -9.21 -38.52
N PHE A 228 -11.17 -8.11 -39.15
CA PHE A 228 -10.32 -7.40 -40.10
C PHE A 228 -9.61 -6.27 -39.38
N SER A 229 -8.30 -6.21 -39.56
CA SER A 229 -7.49 -5.15 -38.97
C SER A 229 -6.56 -4.54 -40.01
N TYR A 230 -6.41 -3.22 -39.92
CA TYR A 230 -5.51 -2.45 -40.78
C TYR A 230 -4.15 -2.38 -40.11
N PHE A 231 -3.14 -2.90 -40.79
CA PHE A 231 -1.81 -3.03 -40.25
C PHE A 231 -0.82 -2.29 -41.14
N SER A 232 -0.44 -1.08 -40.75
CA SER A 232 0.51 -0.24 -41.48
C SER A 232 1.98 -0.52 -41.17
N GLY A 233 2.26 -1.48 -40.29
CA GLY A 233 3.54 -1.60 -39.59
C GLY A 233 4.18 -2.98 -39.60
N VAL A 234 4.10 -3.74 -40.70
CA VAL A 234 5.00 -4.90 -40.83
C VAL A 234 6.43 -4.36 -40.84
N ALA A 235 7.10 -4.44 -39.69
CA ALA A 235 8.53 -4.25 -39.64
C ALA A 235 9.13 -5.23 -40.65
N LYS A 236 9.90 -4.74 -41.63
CA LYS A 236 10.77 -5.59 -42.46
C LYS A 236 11.48 -6.58 -41.52
N GLY A 237 11.10 -7.86 -41.56
CA GLY A 237 11.57 -8.88 -40.61
C GLY A 237 10.49 -9.65 -39.84
N ALA A 238 9.21 -9.29 -39.93
CA ALA A 238 8.12 -10.05 -39.28
C ALA A 238 8.00 -11.52 -39.76
N GLU A 239 8.50 -11.86 -40.94
CA GLU A 239 8.56 -13.24 -41.42
C GLU A 239 9.58 -14.10 -40.65
N GLU A 240 10.62 -13.49 -40.08
CA GLU A 240 11.58 -14.17 -39.22
C GLU A 240 11.03 -14.40 -37.80
N ILE A 241 10.14 -13.51 -37.35
CA ILE A 241 9.51 -13.55 -36.03
C ILE A 241 8.10 -14.10 -36.20
N LYS A 242 7.95 -15.44 -36.22
CA LYS A 242 6.65 -16.13 -36.28
C LYS A 242 5.66 -15.48 -35.30
N PRO A 243 4.68 -14.68 -35.77
CA PRO A 243 3.84 -13.93 -34.86
C PRO A 243 2.75 -14.84 -34.28
N VAL A 244 2.35 -14.52 -33.06
CA VAL A 244 1.27 -15.17 -32.32
C VAL A 244 0.06 -14.25 -32.31
N LEU A 245 -1.11 -14.86 -32.50
CA LEU A 245 -2.40 -14.24 -32.30
C LEU A 245 -2.97 -14.73 -30.98
N ASP A 246 -3.18 -13.82 -30.04
CA ASP A 246 -3.73 -14.08 -28.71
C ASP A 246 -4.99 -13.24 -28.49
N ALA A 247 -5.89 -13.69 -27.63
CA ALA A 247 -7.03 -12.90 -27.20
C ALA A 247 -7.33 -13.04 -25.70
N ALA A 248 -7.44 -11.90 -25.03
CA ALA A 248 -7.84 -11.82 -23.63
C ALA A 248 -9.32 -11.42 -23.52
N MET A 249 -10.12 -12.20 -22.81
CA MET A 249 -11.52 -11.86 -22.57
C MET A 249 -11.64 -10.63 -21.67
N LEU A 250 -12.52 -9.71 -22.07
CA LEU A 250 -12.82 -8.49 -21.34
C LEU A 250 -14.21 -8.53 -20.72
N GLU A 251 -15.22 -8.99 -21.44
CA GLU A 251 -16.61 -9.01 -20.95
C GLU A 251 -17.38 -10.15 -21.64
N LEU A 252 -18.27 -10.80 -20.88
CA LEU A 252 -19.20 -11.81 -21.39
C LEU A 252 -20.62 -11.47 -20.93
N THR A 253 -21.55 -11.52 -21.88
CA THR A 253 -22.98 -11.24 -21.68
C THR A 253 -23.81 -12.50 -21.84
N GLY A 254 -24.76 -12.71 -20.95
CA GLY A 254 -25.64 -13.87 -20.96
C GLY A 254 -26.75 -13.76 -22.00
N ALA A 255 -27.54 -14.81 -22.16
CA ALA A 255 -28.72 -14.81 -23.03
C ALA A 255 -29.77 -13.75 -22.66
N ASP A 256 -29.77 -13.28 -21.41
CA ASP A 256 -30.65 -12.22 -20.90
C ASP A 256 -30.17 -10.79 -21.27
N GLY A 257 -29.05 -10.67 -21.98
CA GLY A 257 -28.45 -9.40 -22.37
C GLY A 257 -27.67 -8.70 -21.26
N LYS A 258 -27.48 -9.32 -20.08
CA LYS A 258 -26.72 -8.75 -18.98
C LYS A 258 -25.29 -9.26 -18.94
N ILE A 259 -24.35 -8.38 -18.61
CA ILE A 259 -22.95 -8.75 -18.37
C ILE A 259 -22.90 -9.59 -17.08
N PHE A 260 -22.37 -10.80 -17.17
CA PHE A 260 -22.23 -11.69 -16.00
C PHE A 260 -20.77 -11.97 -15.63
N LEU A 261 -19.83 -11.76 -16.56
CA LEU A 261 -18.39 -11.73 -16.30
C LEU A 261 -17.79 -10.49 -16.96
N SER A 262 -16.98 -9.74 -16.22
CA SER A 262 -16.20 -8.61 -16.72
C SER A 262 -14.80 -8.67 -16.13
N ALA A 263 -13.79 -8.33 -16.93
CA ALA A 263 -12.41 -8.50 -16.58
C ALA A 263 -12.13 -7.79 -15.26
N PRO A 264 -11.34 -8.43 -14.39
CA PRO A 264 -11.14 -7.90 -13.07
C PRO A 264 -10.53 -6.50 -13.14
N LYS A 265 -11.09 -5.58 -12.35
CA LYS A 265 -10.51 -4.23 -12.15
C LYS A 265 -9.29 -4.28 -11.20
N TRP A 266 -8.53 -5.37 -11.23
CA TRP A 266 -7.33 -5.59 -10.43
C TRP A 266 -6.12 -5.21 -11.26
N GLN A 267 -5.39 -4.18 -10.83
CA GLN A 267 -4.32 -3.58 -11.61
C GLN A 267 -2.98 -3.67 -10.87
N ALA A 268 -1.87 -3.43 -11.58
CA ALA A 268 -0.53 -3.42 -10.98
C ALA A 268 -0.42 -2.45 -9.78
N GLY A 269 -1.18 -1.35 -9.79
CA GLY A 269 -1.27 -0.43 -8.65
C GLY A 269 -1.87 -1.06 -7.39
N ASP A 270 -2.89 -1.92 -7.53
CA ASP A 270 -3.51 -2.61 -6.40
C ASP A 270 -2.54 -3.62 -5.77
N ILE A 271 -1.77 -4.34 -6.59
CA ILE A 271 -0.72 -5.27 -6.13
C ILE A 271 0.37 -4.53 -5.36
N THR A 272 0.82 -3.41 -5.92
CA THR A 272 1.84 -2.56 -5.29
C THR A 272 1.35 -2.05 -3.93
N GLN A 273 0.10 -1.57 -3.88
CA GLN A 273 -0.50 -1.07 -2.65
C GLN A 273 -0.70 -2.17 -1.61
N LEU A 274 -1.13 -3.38 -2.02
CA LEU A 274 -1.28 -4.53 -1.14
C LEU A 274 0.07 -4.86 -0.48
N ASN A 275 1.13 -5.06 -1.27
CA ASN A 275 2.46 -5.39 -0.77
C ASN A 275 3.00 -4.31 0.19
N LEU A 276 2.82 -3.03 -0.17
CA LEU A 276 3.24 -1.91 0.64
C LEU A 276 2.54 -1.89 2.01
N LEU A 277 1.22 -2.06 2.01
CA LEU A 277 0.42 -2.07 3.24
C LEU A 277 0.71 -3.29 4.11
N GLU A 278 0.97 -4.46 3.52
CA GLU A 278 1.35 -5.66 4.25
C GLU A 278 2.68 -5.47 4.97
N ALA A 279 3.69 -4.92 4.28
CA ALA A 279 4.99 -4.62 4.86
C ALA A 279 4.89 -3.56 5.97
N ALA A 280 4.15 -2.46 5.73
CA ALA A 280 3.95 -1.41 6.72
C ALA A 280 3.18 -1.91 7.96
N SER A 281 2.13 -2.71 7.76
CA SER A 281 1.33 -3.32 8.83
C SER A 281 2.16 -4.31 9.67
N ALA A 282 2.98 -5.15 9.03
CA ALA A 282 3.92 -6.04 9.71
C ALA A 282 4.95 -5.27 10.53
N HIS A 283 5.50 -4.18 9.97
CA HIS A 283 6.43 -3.30 10.69
C HIS A 283 5.79 -2.71 11.96
N ILE A 284 4.61 -2.11 11.84
CA ILE A 284 3.89 -1.53 13.00
C ILE A 284 3.66 -2.58 14.08
N ARG A 285 3.18 -3.77 13.72
CA ARG A 285 2.96 -4.87 14.70
C ARG A 285 4.25 -5.26 15.40
N GLY A 286 5.36 -5.37 14.67
CA GLY A 286 6.68 -5.65 15.24
C GLY A 286 7.11 -4.59 16.25
N GLN A 287 6.95 -3.30 15.92
CA GLN A 287 7.29 -2.20 16.82
C GLN A 287 6.44 -2.23 18.11
N LEU A 288 5.12 -2.41 17.97
CA LEU A 288 4.22 -2.49 19.12
C LEU A 288 4.52 -3.69 20.03
N ALA A 289 4.90 -4.84 19.45
CA ALA A 289 5.28 -6.03 20.21
C ALA A 289 6.56 -5.82 21.02
N MET A 290 7.58 -5.16 20.45
CA MET A 290 8.83 -4.85 21.15
C MET A 290 8.62 -3.94 22.37
N THR A 291 7.70 -2.98 22.25
CA THR A 291 7.32 -2.10 23.36
C THR A 291 6.62 -2.88 24.48
N ALA A 292 5.79 -3.88 24.16
CA ALA A 292 5.12 -4.72 25.15
C ALA A 292 6.10 -5.65 25.89
N THR A 293 7.08 -6.24 25.20
CA THR A 293 8.09 -7.11 25.82
C THR A 293 9.10 -6.35 26.67
N GLY A 294 9.44 -5.10 26.30
CA GLY A 294 10.29 -4.23 27.11
C GLY A 294 9.67 -3.88 28.47
N MET A 295 8.34 -3.79 28.55
CA MET A 295 7.61 -3.59 29.80
C MET A 295 7.41 -4.90 30.61
N GLY A 296 7.61 -6.07 30.01
CA GLY A 296 7.37 -7.38 30.64
C GLY A 296 8.59 -8.05 31.29
N SER A 297 9.81 -7.62 30.94
CA SER A 297 11.06 -8.23 31.41
C SER A 297 11.38 -7.97 32.90
N THR A 298 10.59 -7.18 33.61
CA THR A 298 10.77 -6.90 35.05
C THR A 298 9.93 -7.79 35.97
N ARG A 299 9.15 -8.75 35.44
CA ARG A 299 8.28 -9.64 36.26
C ARG A 299 8.81 -11.06 36.52
N THR A 300 10.04 -11.38 36.12
CA THR A 300 10.61 -12.73 36.32
C THR A 300 12.09 -12.68 36.69
N LEU A 301 12.40 -12.00 37.78
CA LEU A 301 13.55 -12.33 38.62
C LEU A 301 13.07 -12.27 40.08
N GLN A 302 12.51 -13.40 40.53
CA GLN A 302 12.47 -13.78 41.94
C GLN A 302 13.81 -14.39 42.33
#